data_AF-A0AB34ISL4-F1
#
_entry.id   AF-A0AB34ISL4-F1
#
_cell.length_a   1.000
_cell.length_b   1.000
_cell.length_c   1.000
_cell.angle_alpha   90.00
_cell.angle_beta   90.00
_cell.angle_gamma   90.00
#
_symmetry.space_group_name_H-M   'P 1'
#
loop_
_entity.id
_entity.type
_entity.pdbx_description
1 polymer ?
#
loop_
_entity_poly.entity_id
_entity_poly.type
_entity_poly.pdbx_seq_one_letter_code
_entity_poly.pdbx_strand_id
1 'polypeptide(L)'
;MALCMLRVPTTSMLEVLARVEMKGVPLHGLKSVAGVTTIVLDGCHATGPFESSLRSILTTAHGQYVRGASVAELLESSTFSPQELLVSDNVGGSAVTPAIACGDLTPAHQTSPPSAERDHLQDGEEDPTTHKSLLRLLDDKGVAYETSTHAAVRTSEQAAEIRGATLASGAKAMLLSVKPSNEFVLAVISASERMDSKLMRKAGGFKASRFASEEEVMQITGCVPGAVPPFGSLWGLKTFMDDSLQEQGAEINFNAGLKTHSVKMTITDYLRAEKPVICQFRA
;
A
#
# COMPACT_ATOMS: atom_id res chain seq x y z
N MET A 1 1.49 -29.18 11.62
CA MET A 1 2.35 -28.02 11.29
C MET A 1 3.12 -27.64 12.56
N ALA A 2 4.34 -27.16 12.45
CA ALA A 2 5.12 -26.73 13.61
C ALA A 2 4.86 -25.24 13.87
N LEU A 3 4.38 -24.90 15.06
CA LEU A 3 4.25 -23.52 15.50
C LEU A 3 5.48 -23.09 16.30
N CYS A 4 5.73 -21.78 16.32
CA CYS A 4 6.64 -21.17 17.27
C CYS A 4 6.03 -19.93 17.91
N MET A 5 6.55 -19.59 19.08
CA MET A 5 6.02 -18.55 19.94
C MET A 5 7.10 -17.54 20.27
N LEU A 6 6.76 -16.26 20.11
CA LEU A 6 7.55 -15.13 20.56
C LEU A 6 6.79 -14.49 21.72
N ARG A 7 7.46 -14.20 22.84
CA ARG A 7 6.93 -13.33 23.91
C ARG A 7 7.77 -12.07 23.97
N VAL A 8 7.15 -10.91 23.79
CA VAL A 8 7.84 -9.61 23.70
C VAL A 8 7.12 -8.57 24.54
N PRO A 9 7.80 -7.52 25.04
CA PRO A 9 7.11 -6.35 25.60
C PRO A 9 6.14 -5.79 24.56
N THR A 10 4.93 -5.41 24.98
CA THR A 10 3.91 -4.89 24.05
C THR A 10 4.36 -3.60 23.35
N THR A 11 5.24 -2.82 23.99
CA THR A 11 5.92 -1.65 23.38
C THR A 11 6.80 -1.99 22.17
N SER A 12 7.30 -3.22 22.08
CA SER A 12 8.14 -3.72 20.99
C SER A 12 7.38 -4.59 19.98
N MET A 13 6.06 -4.76 20.15
CA MET A 13 5.23 -5.63 19.32
C MET A 13 5.32 -5.29 17.83
N LEU A 14 5.12 -4.02 17.46
CA LEU A 14 5.06 -3.59 16.06
C LEU A 14 6.41 -3.78 15.35
N GLU A 15 7.52 -3.48 16.04
CA GLU A 15 8.87 -3.71 15.50
C GLU A 15 9.13 -5.20 15.24
N VAL A 16 8.70 -6.07 16.18
CA VAL A 16 8.89 -7.51 16.05
C VAL A 16 8.00 -8.08 14.95
N LEU A 17 6.75 -7.64 14.84
CA LEU A 17 5.85 -8.03 13.74
C LEU A 17 6.42 -7.64 12.37
N ALA A 18 6.86 -6.39 12.19
CA ALA A 18 7.48 -5.95 10.95
C ALA A 18 8.73 -6.77 10.58
N ARG A 19 9.57 -7.11 11.58
CA ARG A 19 10.76 -7.97 11.38
C ARG A 19 10.40 -9.42 11.05
N VAL A 20 9.27 -9.94 11.53
CA VAL A 20 8.75 -11.29 11.22
C VAL A 20 8.12 -11.33 9.82
N GLU A 21 7.37 -10.29 9.47
CA GLU A 21 6.75 -10.11 8.15
C GLU A 21 7.81 -9.96 7.04
N MET A 22 8.87 -9.19 7.27
CA MET A 22 10.06 -9.13 6.41
C MET A 22 10.76 -10.50 6.20
N LYS A 23 10.46 -11.50 7.02
CA LYS A 23 10.98 -12.88 6.88
C LYS A 23 9.98 -13.84 6.22
N GLY A 24 8.82 -13.33 5.78
CA GLY A 24 7.79 -14.11 5.08
C GLY A 24 7.12 -15.16 5.96
N VAL A 25 7.12 -14.96 7.29
CA VAL A 25 6.59 -15.94 8.25
C VAL A 25 5.13 -15.61 8.53
N PRO A 26 4.16 -16.52 8.25
CA PRO A 26 2.76 -16.19 8.46
C PRO A 26 2.45 -16.06 9.95
N LEU A 27 1.75 -14.97 10.30
CA LEU A 27 1.20 -14.76 11.63
C LEU A 27 -0.02 -15.69 11.82
N HIS A 28 0.07 -16.60 12.78
CA HIS A 28 -1.07 -17.44 13.18
C HIS A 28 -2.01 -16.69 14.13
N GLY A 29 -1.46 -15.84 14.99
CA GLY A 29 -2.22 -14.96 15.89
C GLY A 29 -1.35 -14.26 16.92
N LEU A 30 -1.93 -13.31 17.66
CA LEU A 30 -1.27 -12.63 18.76
C LEU A 30 -2.22 -12.34 19.92
N LYS A 31 -1.69 -12.12 21.12
CA LYS A 31 -2.44 -11.77 22.33
C LYS A 31 -1.57 -10.94 23.27
N SER A 32 -2.07 -9.80 23.74
CA SER A 32 -1.37 -8.94 24.71
C SER A 32 -2.01 -9.07 26.09
N VAL A 33 -1.23 -9.39 27.11
CA VAL A 33 -1.67 -9.50 28.51
C VAL A 33 -0.59 -8.92 29.43
N ALA A 34 -0.98 -8.03 30.35
CA ALA A 34 -0.08 -7.45 31.37
C ALA A 34 1.24 -6.88 30.80
N GLY A 35 1.18 -6.17 29.66
CA GLY A 35 2.35 -5.56 29.02
C GLY A 35 3.26 -6.51 28.24
N VAL A 36 2.90 -7.79 28.13
CA VAL A 36 3.59 -8.78 27.28
C VAL A 36 2.67 -9.22 26.14
N THR A 37 3.18 -9.16 24.92
CA THR A 37 2.52 -9.72 23.74
C THR A 37 3.12 -11.08 23.40
N THR A 38 2.25 -12.08 23.34
CA THR A 38 2.55 -13.40 22.76
C THR A 38 2.17 -13.37 21.28
N ILE A 39 3.09 -13.75 20.41
CA ILE A 39 2.93 -13.84 18.96
C ILE A 39 3.15 -15.31 18.57
N VAL A 40 2.21 -15.89 17.82
CA VAL A 40 2.24 -17.28 17.35
C VAL A 40 2.40 -17.28 15.84
N LEU A 41 3.36 -18.05 15.33
CA LEU A 41 3.73 -18.07 13.91
C LEU A 41 3.62 -19.47 13.31
N ASP A 42 3.14 -19.54 12.07
CA ASP A 42 2.98 -20.77 11.30
C ASP A 42 4.26 -21.20 10.59
N GLY A 43 4.35 -22.50 10.26
CA GLY A 43 5.39 -23.02 9.36
C GLY A 43 6.80 -23.05 9.94
N CYS A 44 6.93 -23.00 11.27
CA CYS A 44 8.20 -22.89 11.98
C CYS A 44 8.96 -24.23 12.01
N HIS A 45 9.48 -24.67 10.85
CA HIS A 45 10.31 -25.87 10.72
C HIS A 45 11.62 -25.71 11.49
N ALA A 46 11.63 -26.20 12.73
CA ALA A 46 12.72 -26.05 13.66
C ALA A 46 13.93 -26.90 13.28
N THR A 47 14.87 -26.31 12.52
CA THR A 47 16.33 -26.38 12.72
C THR A 47 17.04 -25.46 11.72
N GLY A 48 18.04 -24.68 12.17
CA GLY A 48 18.94 -23.94 11.28
C GLY A 48 18.82 -22.39 11.36
N PRO A 49 19.27 -21.66 10.32
CA PRO A 49 19.56 -20.21 10.38
C PRO A 49 18.35 -19.31 10.66
N PHE A 50 17.15 -19.85 10.48
CA PHE A 50 15.89 -19.18 10.80
C PHE A 50 15.69 -18.96 12.32
N GLU A 51 16.04 -19.95 13.16
CA GLU A 51 15.94 -19.79 14.62
C GLU A 51 16.97 -18.77 15.12
N SER A 52 18.19 -18.78 14.57
CA SER A 52 19.21 -17.77 14.86
C SER A 52 18.75 -16.36 14.48
N SER A 53 18.01 -16.22 13.37
CA SER A 53 17.42 -14.95 12.93
C SER A 53 16.33 -14.47 13.89
N LEU A 54 15.40 -15.35 14.30
CA LEU A 54 14.37 -15.00 15.29
C LEU A 54 14.97 -14.66 16.66
N ARG A 55 15.98 -15.40 17.12
CA ARG A 55 16.72 -15.07 18.36
C ARG A 55 17.42 -13.71 18.25
N SER A 56 18.00 -13.37 17.10
CA SER A 56 18.58 -12.04 16.88
C SER A 56 17.53 -10.93 16.95
N ILE A 57 16.35 -11.12 16.36
CA ILE A 57 15.22 -10.17 16.43
C ILE A 57 14.79 -9.97 17.90
N LEU A 58 14.63 -11.06 18.65
CA LEU A 58 14.19 -11.02 20.04
C LEU A 58 15.23 -10.45 21.00
N THR A 59 16.53 -10.62 20.72
CA THR A 59 17.60 -10.08 21.56
C THR A 59 17.56 -8.55 21.61
N THR A 60 17.23 -7.90 20.48
CA THR A 60 17.01 -6.44 20.41
C THR A 60 15.72 -6.01 21.12
N ALA A 61 14.67 -6.83 21.09
CA ALA A 61 13.34 -6.51 21.61
C ALA A 61 13.07 -7.02 23.05
N HIS A 62 14.10 -7.45 23.79
CA HIS A 62 13.98 -8.13 25.11
C HIS A 62 12.98 -9.31 25.11
N GLY A 63 12.85 -10.00 23.99
CA GLY A 63 11.90 -11.07 23.77
C GLY A 63 12.41 -12.47 24.10
N GLN A 64 11.48 -13.41 24.26
CA GLN A 64 11.76 -14.83 24.49
C GLN A 64 11.17 -15.70 23.36
N TYR A 65 11.97 -16.65 22.88
CA TYR A 65 11.55 -17.68 21.91
C TYR A 65 11.21 -18.97 22.67
N VAL A 66 10.00 -19.50 22.46
CA VAL A 66 9.59 -20.80 23.02
C VAL A 66 9.41 -21.80 21.89
N ARG A 67 10.19 -22.89 21.93
CA ARG A 67 10.17 -23.97 20.93
C ARG A 67 9.21 -25.08 21.35
N GLY A 68 8.37 -25.56 20.44
CA GLY A 68 7.70 -26.85 20.58
C GLY A 68 6.53 -26.93 21.57
N ALA A 69 6.01 -25.80 22.05
CA ALA A 69 4.75 -25.78 22.80
C ALA A 69 3.60 -26.31 21.93
N SER A 70 2.77 -27.20 22.48
CA SER A 70 1.58 -27.66 21.76
C SER A 70 0.51 -26.57 21.70
N VAL A 71 -0.34 -26.62 20.67
CA VAL A 71 -1.53 -25.73 20.56
C VAL A 71 -2.46 -25.91 21.77
N ALA A 72 -2.52 -27.12 22.33
CA ALA A 72 -3.36 -27.43 23.49
C ALA A 72 -2.89 -26.69 24.75
N GLU A 73 -1.61 -26.81 25.12
CA GLU A 73 -1.03 -26.10 26.28
C GLU A 73 -1.16 -24.57 26.14
N LEU A 74 -1.16 -24.07 24.91
CA LEU A 74 -1.34 -22.65 24.57
C LEU A 74 -2.79 -22.14 24.76
N LEU A 75 -3.79 -23.01 24.61
CA LEU A 75 -5.21 -22.66 24.74
C LEU A 75 -5.73 -22.87 26.16
N GLU A 76 -5.23 -23.87 26.88
CA GLU A 76 -5.69 -24.20 28.25
C GLU A 76 -5.30 -23.14 29.29
N SER A 77 -4.26 -22.33 29.07
CA SER A 77 -3.77 -21.38 30.06
C SER A 77 -4.36 -19.95 29.96
N SER A 78 -5.10 -19.60 28.91
CA SER A 78 -5.90 -18.36 28.89
C SER A 78 -6.97 -18.35 27.80
N THR A 79 -8.22 -18.16 28.19
CA THR A 79 -9.39 -18.10 27.30
C THR A 79 -9.17 -17.19 26.09
N PHE A 80 -9.39 -17.74 24.89
CA PHE A 80 -9.61 -16.97 23.67
C PHE A 80 -11.12 -16.87 23.44
N SER A 81 -11.63 -15.67 23.21
CA SER A 81 -12.95 -15.46 22.60
C SER A 81 -12.73 -14.88 21.20
N PRO A 82 -13.35 -15.43 20.14
CA PRO A 82 -13.30 -14.83 18.82
C PRO A 82 -14.21 -13.60 18.76
N GLN A 83 -13.71 -12.53 18.13
CA GLN A 83 -14.38 -11.23 17.88
C GLN A 83 -14.53 -10.31 19.10
N GLU A 84 -13.66 -9.28 19.19
CA GLU A 84 -13.97 -7.86 19.49
C GLU A 84 -12.66 -7.07 19.74
N LEU A 85 -12.43 -5.98 18.98
CA LEU A 85 -12.06 -4.66 19.52
C LEU A 85 -12.02 -3.57 18.42
N LEU A 86 -12.81 -2.51 18.63
CA LEU A 86 -12.72 -1.19 17.99
C LEU A 86 -12.21 -0.18 19.04
N VAL A 87 -11.59 0.93 18.59
CA VAL A 87 -11.57 2.36 19.08
C VAL A 87 -11.90 2.62 20.59
N SER A 88 -11.24 3.46 21.40
CA SER A 88 -10.86 4.89 21.29
C SER A 88 -9.59 5.21 22.16
N ASP A 89 -9.25 6.39 22.74
CA ASP A 89 -9.85 7.76 22.85
C ASP A 89 -8.76 8.83 23.20
N ASN A 90 -9.06 10.14 23.02
CA ASN A 90 -8.39 11.28 23.70
C ASN A 90 -9.09 12.62 23.33
N VAL A 91 -9.38 13.62 24.19
CA VAL A 91 -9.63 13.67 25.65
C VAL A 91 -10.30 15.03 26.00
N GLY A 92 -11.23 15.05 26.96
CA GLY A 92 -11.66 16.26 27.72
C GLY A 92 -12.59 17.28 27.03
N GLY A 93 -13.51 17.99 27.71
CA GLY A 93 -13.94 17.88 29.11
C GLY A 93 -14.21 19.23 29.79
N SER A 94 -15.46 19.72 29.76
CA SER A 94 -16.14 20.46 30.85
C SER A 94 -17.57 20.86 30.44
N ALA A 95 -18.50 20.92 31.38
CA ALA A 95 -19.91 21.24 31.13
C ALA A 95 -20.31 22.62 31.68
N VAL A 96 -21.19 23.35 30.98
CA VAL A 96 -22.26 24.21 31.55
C VAL A 96 -23.37 24.41 30.49
N THR A 97 -24.64 24.28 30.89
CA THR A 97 -25.86 24.78 30.21
C THR A 97 -26.54 25.82 31.13
N PRO A 98 -27.40 26.76 30.67
CA PRO A 98 -28.55 26.50 29.79
C PRO A 98 -28.85 27.56 28.69
N ALA A 99 -29.95 27.33 27.96
CA ALA A 99 -30.42 28.04 26.77
C ALA A 99 -31.00 29.45 27.02
N ILE A 100 -31.25 30.22 25.94
CA ILE A 100 -32.47 31.05 25.72
C ILE A 100 -32.56 31.63 24.28
N ALA A 101 -33.81 31.71 23.79
CA ALA A 101 -34.39 32.56 22.71
C ALA A 101 -34.03 32.42 21.22
N CYS A 102 -35.10 32.42 20.42
CA CYS A 102 -35.14 32.69 18.96
C CYS A 102 -34.96 34.19 18.64
N GLY A 103 -34.61 34.48 17.38
CA GLY A 103 -34.77 35.79 16.75
C GLY A 103 -34.77 35.65 15.22
N ASP A 104 -35.84 36.12 14.56
CA ASP A 104 -36.07 36.00 13.11
C ASP A 104 -35.39 37.12 12.28
N LEU A 105 -35.53 37.01 10.94
CA LEU A 105 -35.35 38.05 9.89
C LEU A 105 -33.89 38.35 9.50
N THR A 106 -33.49 38.49 8.22
CA THR A 106 -34.17 38.59 6.90
C THR A 106 -33.28 38.02 5.76
N PRO A 107 -33.81 37.78 4.55
CA PRO A 107 -32.99 37.35 3.40
C PRO A 107 -32.39 38.55 2.63
N ALA A 108 -31.09 38.49 2.33
CA ALA A 108 -30.41 39.45 1.45
C ALA A 108 -29.76 38.72 0.27
N HIS A 109 -30.25 39.00 -0.94
CA HIS A 109 -29.74 38.46 -2.20
C HIS A 109 -28.68 39.43 -2.78
N GLN A 110 -27.42 39.00 -2.93
CA GLN A 110 -26.41 39.80 -3.63
C GLN A 110 -25.31 38.94 -4.29
N THR A 111 -25.42 38.83 -5.61
CA THR A 111 -24.34 38.83 -6.62
C THR A 111 -23.00 38.19 -6.28
N SER A 112 -22.70 37.08 -6.97
CA SER A 112 -21.38 36.43 -7.00
C SER A 112 -20.28 37.31 -7.63
N PRO A 113 -19.11 37.47 -6.97
CA PRO A 113 -17.86 37.82 -7.63
C PRO A 113 -17.19 36.55 -8.20
N PRO A 114 -16.33 36.66 -9.25
CA PRO A 114 -15.61 35.53 -9.80
C PRO A 114 -14.53 35.04 -8.82
N SER A 115 -14.65 33.78 -8.37
CA SER A 115 -13.68 33.16 -7.46
C SER A 115 -12.43 32.69 -8.21
N ALA A 116 -11.49 33.60 -8.43
CA ALA A 116 -10.09 33.21 -8.38
C ALA A 116 -9.71 32.87 -6.92
N GLU A 117 -8.69 32.02 -6.73
CA GLU A 117 -8.01 31.74 -5.45
C GLU A 117 -8.85 31.14 -4.30
N ARG A 118 -8.94 29.80 -4.31
CA ARG A 118 -9.06 28.85 -3.17
C ARG A 118 -8.63 27.47 -3.71
N ASP A 119 -7.86 26.63 -3.03
CA ASP A 119 -7.15 26.72 -1.74
C ASP A 119 -5.82 25.97 -1.84
N HIS A 120 -4.91 26.16 -0.87
CA HIS A 120 -3.72 25.33 -0.73
C HIS A 120 -4.10 23.89 -0.33
N LEU A 121 -4.19 22.99 -1.29
CA LEU A 121 -4.06 21.56 -1.03
C LEU A 121 -2.63 21.32 -0.55
N GLN A 122 -2.47 20.96 0.72
CA GLN A 122 -1.21 20.44 1.24
C GLN A 122 -0.94 19.12 0.52
N ASP A 123 0.01 19.11 -0.41
CA ASP A 123 0.54 17.85 -0.96
C ASP A 123 1.02 17.00 0.22
N GLY A 124 0.42 15.82 0.40
CA GLY A 124 0.77 14.90 1.49
C GLY A 124 2.26 14.55 1.45
N GLU A 125 2.89 14.46 2.62
CA GLU A 125 4.32 14.21 2.76
C GLU A 125 4.73 12.92 2.02
N GLU A 126 5.53 13.06 0.96
CA GLU A 126 5.97 11.92 0.15
C GLU A 126 7.20 11.24 0.80
N ASP A 127 7.11 9.93 1.10
CA ASP A 127 8.20 9.16 1.69
C ASP A 127 8.99 8.33 0.63
N PRO A 128 10.34 8.35 0.66
CA PRO A 128 11.17 7.65 -0.33
C PRO A 128 11.29 6.12 -0.13
N THR A 129 10.57 5.47 0.80
CA THR A 129 10.72 4.03 1.06
C THR A 129 10.25 3.19 -0.12
N THR A 130 9.13 3.54 -0.76
CA THR A 130 8.66 2.84 -1.96
C THR A 130 9.62 3.02 -3.13
N HIS A 131 10.20 4.21 -3.30
CA HIS A 131 11.24 4.46 -4.30
C HIS A 131 12.44 3.52 -4.11
N LYS A 132 13.00 3.46 -2.90
CA LYS A 132 14.14 2.59 -2.56
C LYS A 132 13.82 1.10 -2.74
N SER A 133 12.61 0.69 -2.37
CA SER A 133 12.14 -0.69 -2.49
C SER A 133 11.97 -1.12 -3.95
N LEU A 134 11.46 -0.22 -4.80
CA LEU A 134 11.41 -0.41 -6.25
C LEU A 134 12.81 -0.60 -6.84
N LEU A 135 13.75 0.32 -6.60
CA LEU A 135 15.10 0.21 -7.17
C LEU A 135 15.77 -1.10 -6.77
N ARG A 136 15.69 -1.47 -5.49
CA ARG A 136 16.18 -2.75 -4.99
C ARG A 136 15.53 -3.96 -5.68
N LEU A 137 14.22 -3.93 -5.91
CA LEU A 137 13.51 -5.00 -6.62
C LEU A 137 13.99 -5.15 -8.08
N LEU A 138 14.41 -4.05 -8.72
CA LEU A 138 14.95 -4.05 -10.08
C LEU A 138 16.39 -4.57 -10.10
N ASP A 139 17.22 -4.12 -9.16
CA ASP A 139 18.59 -4.61 -8.93
C ASP A 139 18.61 -6.12 -8.64
N ASP A 140 17.80 -6.58 -7.67
CA ASP A 140 17.68 -7.99 -7.27
C ASP A 140 17.16 -8.89 -8.42
N LYS A 141 16.48 -8.31 -9.42
CA LYS A 141 15.99 -8.99 -10.63
C LYS A 141 16.92 -8.85 -11.85
N GLY A 142 18.02 -8.09 -11.76
CA GLY A 142 18.96 -7.89 -12.87
C GLY A 142 18.31 -7.31 -14.12
N VAL A 143 17.42 -6.32 -13.96
CA VAL A 143 16.83 -5.57 -15.09
C VAL A 143 17.51 -4.21 -15.23
N ALA A 144 17.80 -3.81 -16.47
CA ALA A 144 18.37 -2.50 -16.75
C ALA A 144 17.27 -1.42 -16.65
N TYR A 145 17.61 -0.30 -16.02
CA TYR A 145 16.74 0.86 -15.91
C TYR A 145 17.55 2.16 -15.78
N GLU A 146 16.92 3.27 -16.13
CA GLU A 146 17.42 4.63 -15.95
C GLU A 146 16.52 5.36 -14.93
N THR A 147 17.11 6.23 -14.12
CA THR A 147 16.38 7.09 -13.17
C THR A 147 16.54 8.56 -13.52
N SER A 148 15.47 9.33 -13.38
CA SER A 148 15.50 10.79 -13.52
C SER A 148 14.73 11.48 -12.39
N THR A 149 15.29 12.55 -11.84
CA THR A 149 14.60 13.42 -10.87
C THR A 149 14.22 14.73 -11.56
N HIS A 150 12.99 15.19 -11.33
CA HIS A 150 12.45 16.43 -11.89
C HIS A 150 11.51 17.13 -10.90
N ALA A 151 11.18 18.39 -11.18
CA ALA A 151 10.14 19.10 -10.43
C ALA A 151 8.80 18.35 -10.54
N ALA A 152 8.02 18.34 -9.46
CA ALA A 152 6.66 17.79 -9.49
C ALA A 152 5.80 18.64 -10.45
N VAL A 153 5.19 17.99 -11.43
CA VAL A 153 4.32 18.62 -12.44
C VAL A 153 2.91 18.09 -12.32
N ARG A 154 1.92 18.95 -12.63
CA ARG A 154 0.51 18.69 -12.32
C ARG A 154 -0.22 17.89 -13.40
N THR A 155 0.34 17.77 -14.60
CA THR A 155 -0.29 17.04 -15.70
C THR A 155 0.67 16.03 -16.34
N SER A 156 0.10 14.98 -16.94
CA SER A 156 0.87 13.91 -17.58
C SER A 156 1.66 14.40 -18.80
N GLU A 157 1.14 15.43 -19.49
CA GLU A 157 1.77 16.06 -20.65
C GLU A 157 3.07 16.77 -20.27
N GLN A 158 3.02 17.59 -19.20
CA GLN A 158 4.21 18.23 -18.62
C GLN A 158 5.25 17.19 -18.17
N ALA A 159 4.78 16.07 -17.61
CA ALA A 159 5.63 14.99 -17.15
C ALA A 159 6.28 14.20 -18.31
N ALA A 160 5.64 14.14 -19.48
CA ALA A 160 6.20 13.55 -20.69
C ALA A 160 7.27 14.45 -21.33
N GLU A 161 6.96 15.76 -21.46
CA GLU A 161 7.87 16.77 -22.01
C GLU A 161 9.19 16.83 -21.24
N ILE A 162 9.14 16.90 -19.91
CA ILE A 162 10.32 16.90 -19.02
C ILE A 162 11.21 15.66 -19.21
N ARG A 163 10.62 14.51 -19.51
CA ARG A 163 11.35 13.22 -19.67
C ARG A 163 11.90 13.01 -21.08
N GLY A 164 11.63 13.92 -22.01
CA GLY A 164 11.91 13.70 -23.44
C GLY A 164 11.15 12.48 -24.00
N ALA A 165 10.03 12.12 -23.38
CA ALA A 165 9.28 10.90 -23.62
C ALA A 165 7.93 11.20 -24.26
N THR A 166 7.34 10.24 -24.98
CA THR A 166 5.95 10.40 -25.43
C THR A 166 5.00 10.19 -24.25
N LEU A 167 3.90 10.95 -24.20
CA LEU A 167 2.83 10.73 -23.21
C LEU A 167 2.34 9.27 -23.22
N ALA A 168 2.30 8.67 -24.40
CA ALA A 168 2.01 7.27 -24.65
C ALA A 168 2.95 6.33 -23.84
N SER A 169 4.27 6.49 -23.94
CA SER A 169 5.24 5.67 -23.17
C SER A 169 5.16 5.84 -21.64
N GLY A 170 4.41 6.83 -21.15
CA GLY A 170 4.12 6.99 -19.73
C GLY A 170 3.14 5.93 -19.25
N ALA A 171 3.48 5.17 -18.21
CA ALA A 171 2.55 4.27 -17.54
C ALA A 171 2.00 4.90 -16.26
N LYS A 172 0.68 4.76 -16.06
CA LYS A 172 0.00 5.10 -14.80
C LYS A 172 -0.52 3.85 -14.13
N ALA A 173 -0.31 3.77 -12.82
CA ALA A 173 -0.78 2.70 -11.96
C ALA A 173 -1.95 3.19 -11.11
N MET A 174 -3.03 2.40 -11.06
CA MET A 174 -4.26 2.72 -10.34
C MET A 174 -4.65 1.53 -9.47
N LEU A 175 -4.80 1.77 -8.17
CA LEU A 175 -5.19 0.74 -7.22
C LEU A 175 -6.73 0.58 -7.25
N LEU A 176 -7.20 -0.66 -7.41
CA LEU A 176 -8.63 -0.99 -7.50
C LEU A 176 -9.03 -1.96 -6.39
N SER A 177 -10.09 -1.64 -5.65
CA SER A 177 -10.77 -2.61 -4.78
C SER A 177 -11.76 -3.44 -5.61
N VAL A 178 -11.72 -4.77 -5.49
CA VAL A 178 -12.49 -5.70 -6.34
C VAL A 178 -13.38 -6.64 -5.54
N LYS A 179 -14.54 -7.00 -6.11
CA LYS A 179 -15.51 -7.94 -5.52
C LYS A 179 -15.64 -9.20 -6.36
N PRO A 180 -15.85 -10.39 -5.75
CA PRO A 180 -16.29 -10.59 -4.36
C PRO A 180 -15.20 -10.73 -3.30
N SER A 181 -13.91 -10.80 -3.65
CA SER A 181 -12.84 -11.06 -2.68
C SER A 181 -12.58 -9.90 -1.69
N ASN A 182 -12.97 -8.67 -2.04
CA ASN A 182 -12.62 -7.44 -1.33
C ASN A 182 -11.11 -7.16 -1.25
N GLU A 183 -10.33 -7.79 -2.14
CA GLU A 183 -8.91 -7.55 -2.32
C GLU A 183 -8.65 -6.25 -3.11
N PHE A 184 -7.39 -5.83 -3.13
CA PHE A 184 -6.91 -4.79 -4.03
C PHE A 184 -6.07 -5.40 -5.16
N VAL A 185 -6.15 -4.78 -6.35
CA VAL A 185 -5.35 -5.13 -7.53
C VAL A 185 -4.78 -3.86 -8.15
N LEU A 186 -3.65 -3.96 -8.83
CA LEU A 186 -3.04 -2.83 -9.53
C LEU A 186 -3.42 -2.88 -11.02
N ALA A 187 -4.06 -1.84 -11.53
CA ALA A 187 -4.33 -1.67 -12.96
C ALA A 187 -3.32 -0.69 -13.55
N VAL A 188 -2.58 -1.13 -14.57
CA VAL A 188 -1.49 -0.39 -15.22
C VAL A 188 -1.86 -0.18 -16.68
N ILE A 189 -1.80 1.06 -17.14
CA ILE A 189 -2.24 1.47 -18.49
C ILE A 189 -1.39 2.64 -18.96
N SER A 190 -1.33 2.86 -20.27
CA SER A 190 -0.74 4.07 -20.83
C SER A 190 -1.40 5.35 -20.29
N ALA A 191 -0.59 6.39 -20.10
CA ALA A 191 -1.02 7.67 -19.60
C ALA A 191 -1.93 8.42 -20.60
N SER A 192 -1.80 8.16 -21.91
CA SER A 192 -2.70 8.71 -22.95
C SER A 192 -4.12 8.15 -22.88
N GLU A 193 -4.28 6.91 -22.40
CA GLU A 193 -5.55 6.18 -22.45
C GLU A 193 -6.43 6.43 -21.22
N ARG A 194 -7.68 5.95 -21.23
CA ARG A 194 -8.55 5.94 -20.04
C ARG A 194 -9.07 4.53 -19.78
N MET A 195 -9.10 4.12 -18.51
CA MET A 195 -9.64 2.81 -18.13
C MET A 195 -11.17 2.79 -18.20
N ASP A 196 -11.73 1.88 -18.98
CA ASP A 196 -13.12 1.46 -18.88
C ASP A 196 -13.26 0.43 -17.74
N SER A 197 -14.02 0.80 -16.70
CA SER A 197 -14.23 -0.05 -15.53
C SER A 197 -15.04 -1.32 -15.82
N LYS A 198 -15.87 -1.36 -16.87
CA LYS A 198 -16.66 -2.53 -17.27
C LYS A 198 -15.77 -3.54 -18.01
N LEU A 199 -14.86 -3.08 -18.87
CA LEU A 199 -13.84 -3.92 -19.50
C LEU A 199 -12.86 -4.45 -18.45
N MET A 200 -12.38 -3.61 -17.52
CA MET A 200 -11.51 -4.06 -16.43
C MET A 200 -12.15 -5.18 -15.58
N ARG A 201 -13.45 -5.05 -15.24
CA ARG A 201 -14.20 -6.12 -14.55
C ARG A 201 -14.28 -7.40 -15.39
N LYS A 202 -14.57 -7.29 -16.69
CA LYS A 202 -14.65 -8.43 -17.60
C LYS A 202 -13.30 -9.15 -17.72
N ALA A 203 -12.22 -8.40 -17.87
CA ALA A 203 -10.86 -8.91 -18.00
C ALA A 203 -10.33 -9.56 -16.70
N GLY A 204 -10.61 -8.94 -15.55
CA GLY A 204 -10.19 -9.46 -14.24
C GLY A 204 -11.08 -10.57 -13.66
N GLY A 205 -12.27 -10.81 -14.24
CA GLY A 205 -13.27 -11.74 -13.70
C GLY A 205 -14.01 -11.21 -12.47
N PHE A 206 -14.05 -9.88 -12.29
CA PHE A 206 -14.60 -9.24 -11.09
C PHE A 206 -16.10 -8.94 -11.22
N LYS A 207 -16.86 -9.13 -10.14
CA LYS A 207 -18.29 -8.75 -10.05
C LYS A 207 -18.48 -7.24 -9.96
N ALA A 208 -17.62 -6.57 -9.18
CA ALA A 208 -17.55 -5.12 -9.08
C ALA A 208 -16.09 -4.67 -8.92
N SER A 209 -15.81 -3.43 -9.30
CA SER A 209 -14.54 -2.75 -9.07
C SER A 209 -14.80 -1.29 -8.74
N ARG A 210 -13.95 -0.69 -7.91
CA ARG A 210 -13.85 0.76 -7.69
C ARG A 210 -12.39 1.14 -7.60
N PHE A 211 -12.07 2.42 -7.82
CA PHE A 211 -10.79 2.96 -7.39
C PHE A 211 -10.67 2.89 -5.86
N ALA A 212 -9.46 2.67 -5.38
CA ALA A 212 -9.10 2.91 -3.98
C ALA A 212 -9.23 4.40 -3.64
N SER A 213 -9.53 4.73 -2.39
CA SER A 213 -9.44 6.13 -1.92
C SER A 213 -7.98 6.56 -1.75
N GLU A 214 -7.72 7.86 -1.56
CA GLU A 214 -6.35 8.35 -1.40
C GLU A 214 -5.70 7.78 -0.12
N GLU A 215 -6.49 7.59 0.94
CA GLU A 215 -6.07 6.96 2.20
C GLU A 215 -5.75 5.47 2.00
N GLU A 216 -6.56 4.73 1.24
CA GLU A 216 -6.28 3.33 0.91
C GLU A 216 -5.02 3.19 0.05
N VAL A 217 -4.81 4.09 -0.92
CA VAL A 217 -3.58 4.13 -1.72
C VAL A 217 -2.38 4.38 -0.82
N MET A 218 -2.44 5.38 0.07
CA MET A 218 -1.34 5.69 0.99
C MET A 218 -1.06 4.53 1.95
N GLN A 219 -2.09 3.95 2.57
CA GLN A 219 -1.95 2.83 3.51
C GLN A 219 -1.35 1.58 2.88
N ILE A 220 -1.71 1.27 1.63
CA ILE A 220 -1.25 0.05 0.94
C ILE A 220 0.11 0.27 0.26
N THR A 221 0.33 1.45 -0.34
CA THR A 221 1.48 1.67 -1.23
C THR A 221 2.58 2.56 -0.66
N GLY A 222 2.31 3.31 0.43
CA GLY A 222 3.20 4.36 0.93
C GLY A 222 3.31 5.57 0.00
N CYS A 223 2.48 5.67 -1.04
CA CYS A 223 2.54 6.71 -2.04
C CYS A 223 1.30 7.60 -2.03
N VAL A 224 1.48 8.87 -2.38
CA VAL A 224 0.37 9.74 -2.78
C VAL A 224 -0.19 9.31 -4.15
N PRO A 225 -1.47 9.61 -4.45
CA PRO A 225 -2.03 9.38 -5.78
C PRO A 225 -1.16 9.99 -6.90
N GLY A 226 -0.91 9.19 -7.94
CA GLY A 226 -0.04 9.54 -9.05
C GLY A 226 1.46 9.27 -8.83
N ALA A 227 1.93 9.00 -7.61
CA ALA A 227 3.32 8.59 -7.35
C ALA A 227 3.55 7.07 -7.45
N VAL A 228 2.47 6.28 -7.41
CA VAL A 228 2.47 4.81 -7.38
C VAL A 228 3.18 4.21 -8.61
N PRO A 229 4.26 3.42 -8.45
CA PRO A 229 4.89 2.70 -9.55
C PRO A 229 4.03 1.51 -10.03
N PRO A 230 4.19 1.06 -11.29
CA PRO A 230 3.43 -0.03 -11.89
C PRO A 230 3.88 -1.44 -11.43
N PHE A 231 4.26 -1.58 -10.16
CA PHE A 231 4.85 -2.78 -9.57
C PHE A 231 4.02 -3.27 -8.38
N GLY A 232 2.89 -3.92 -8.64
CA GLY A 232 2.04 -4.52 -7.60
C GLY A 232 2.77 -5.57 -6.76
N SER A 233 3.79 -6.21 -7.33
CA SER A 233 4.66 -7.15 -6.62
C SER A 233 5.40 -6.57 -5.41
N LEU A 234 5.53 -5.24 -5.28
CA LEU A 234 6.06 -4.57 -4.07
C LEU A 234 5.16 -4.78 -2.84
N TRP A 235 3.86 -4.98 -3.04
CA TRP A 235 2.85 -5.09 -1.97
C TRP A 235 2.05 -6.40 -2.08
N GLY A 236 2.57 -7.40 -2.81
CA GLY A 236 1.89 -8.69 -3.04
C GLY A 236 0.62 -8.59 -3.89
N LEU A 237 0.37 -7.47 -4.55
CA LEU A 237 -0.83 -7.22 -5.35
C LEU A 237 -0.73 -7.87 -6.72
N LYS A 238 -1.86 -8.35 -7.24
CA LYS A 238 -1.96 -8.81 -8.63
C LYS A 238 -2.01 -7.60 -9.57
N THR A 239 -1.05 -7.52 -10.49
CA THR A 239 -0.99 -6.47 -11.51
C THR A 239 -1.66 -6.92 -12.81
N PHE A 240 -2.51 -6.06 -13.35
CA PHE A 240 -3.10 -6.16 -14.68
C PHE A 240 -2.57 -5.02 -15.54
N MET A 241 -2.16 -5.33 -16.77
CA MET A 241 -1.59 -4.35 -17.70
C MET A 241 -2.44 -4.29 -18.99
N ASP A 242 -2.81 -3.08 -19.40
CA ASP A 242 -3.45 -2.87 -20.70
C ASP A 242 -2.40 -2.99 -21.83
N ASP A 243 -2.76 -3.67 -22.92
CA ASP A 243 -1.83 -3.89 -24.05
C ASP A 243 -1.43 -2.60 -24.81
N SER A 244 -2.10 -1.46 -24.57
CA SER A 244 -1.65 -0.14 -25.06
C SER A 244 -0.19 0.18 -24.72
N LEU A 245 0.34 -0.30 -23.59
CA LEU A 245 1.75 -0.12 -23.21
C LEU A 245 2.72 -0.90 -24.09
N GLN A 246 2.27 -1.93 -24.80
CA GLN A 246 3.07 -2.65 -25.80
C GLN A 246 2.87 -2.07 -27.21
N GLU A 247 1.68 -1.53 -27.52
CA GLU A 247 1.39 -0.89 -28.81
C GLU A 247 2.21 0.40 -29.02
N GLN A 248 2.58 1.08 -27.94
CA GLN A 248 3.10 2.46 -28.00
C GLN A 248 4.63 2.59 -27.99
N GLY A 249 5.38 1.50 -27.80
CA GLY A 249 6.85 1.52 -27.93
C GLY A 249 7.58 0.37 -27.24
N ALA A 250 8.91 0.39 -27.36
CA ALA A 250 9.80 -0.56 -26.70
C ALA A 250 10.15 -0.17 -25.24
N GLU A 251 9.75 1.03 -24.80
CA GLU A 251 10.11 1.65 -23.53
C GLU A 251 8.88 2.01 -22.70
N ILE A 252 9.02 1.94 -21.38
CA ILE A 252 8.02 2.34 -20.39
C ILE A 252 8.64 3.33 -19.39
N ASN A 253 7.94 4.43 -19.14
CA ASN A 253 8.34 5.52 -18.25
C ASN A 253 7.28 5.68 -17.15
N PHE A 254 7.66 5.80 -15.88
CA PHE A 254 6.68 5.91 -14.79
C PHE A 254 7.21 6.60 -13.54
N ASN A 255 6.30 7.14 -12.72
CA ASN A 255 6.63 7.69 -11.41
C ASN A 255 7.06 6.57 -10.46
N ALA A 256 8.16 6.80 -9.73
CA ALA A 256 8.92 5.77 -9.04
C ALA A 256 8.74 5.87 -7.52
N GLY A 257 7.51 5.91 -7.03
CA GLY A 257 7.18 6.05 -5.61
C GLY A 257 7.07 7.50 -5.11
N LEU A 258 7.54 8.46 -5.90
CA LEU A 258 7.47 9.91 -5.66
C LEU A 258 7.05 10.62 -6.95
N LYS A 259 6.27 11.70 -6.89
CA LYS A 259 5.89 12.52 -8.07
C LYS A 259 7.09 13.16 -8.78
N THR A 260 8.22 13.31 -8.07
CA THR A 260 9.47 13.93 -8.54
C THR A 260 10.47 12.94 -9.13
N HIS A 261 10.29 11.63 -8.93
CA HIS A 261 11.24 10.61 -9.35
C HIS A 261 10.58 9.72 -10.40
N SER A 262 11.30 9.46 -11.49
CA SER A 262 10.85 8.55 -12.54
C SER A 262 11.87 7.48 -12.84
N VAL A 263 11.36 6.33 -13.27
CA VAL A 263 12.14 5.24 -13.84
C VAL A 263 11.73 5.05 -15.30
N LYS A 264 12.74 4.77 -16.13
CA LYS A 264 12.61 4.38 -17.53
C LYS A 264 13.25 3.00 -17.71
N MET A 265 12.60 2.11 -18.44
CA MET A 265 13.15 0.78 -18.79
C MET A 265 12.52 0.24 -20.08
N THR A 266 13.00 -0.90 -20.59
CA THR A 266 12.32 -1.56 -21.70
C THR A 266 11.02 -2.22 -21.24
N ILE A 267 10.00 -2.26 -22.10
CA ILE A 267 8.75 -2.97 -21.82
C ILE A 267 9.00 -4.48 -21.61
N THR A 268 10.04 -5.04 -22.25
CA THR A 268 10.44 -6.44 -22.09
C THR A 268 11.02 -6.73 -20.71
N ASP A 269 11.84 -5.83 -20.17
CA ASP A 269 12.37 -5.94 -18.80
C ASP A 269 11.27 -5.73 -17.76
N TYR A 270 10.35 -4.79 -17.97
CA TYR A 270 9.16 -4.60 -17.14
C TYR A 270 8.31 -5.88 -17.06
N LEU A 271 7.98 -6.49 -18.21
CA LEU A 271 7.23 -7.75 -18.27
C LEU A 271 7.99 -8.91 -17.59
N ARG A 272 9.32 -8.99 -17.72
CA ARG A 272 10.15 -9.97 -17.00
C ARG A 272 10.10 -9.76 -15.48
N ALA A 273 10.14 -8.52 -15.03
CA ALA A 273 10.22 -8.16 -13.62
C ALA A 273 8.88 -8.29 -12.90
N GLU A 274 7.81 -7.68 -13.43
CA GLU A 274 6.50 -7.59 -12.77
C GLU A 274 5.58 -8.76 -13.12
N LYS A 275 5.71 -9.33 -14.33
CA LYS A 275 4.87 -10.45 -14.83
C LYS A 275 3.35 -10.17 -14.73
N PRO A 276 2.86 -9.01 -15.22
CA PRO A 276 1.46 -8.65 -15.11
C PRO A 276 0.55 -9.55 -15.95
N VAL A 277 -0.73 -9.62 -15.61
CA VAL A 277 -1.76 -10.18 -16.49
C VAL A 277 -2.08 -9.17 -17.57
N ILE A 278 -1.67 -9.46 -18.81
CA ILE A 278 -1.95 -8.60 -19.97
C ILE A 278 -3.41 -8.80 -20.41
N CYS A 279 -4.14 -7.70 -20.59
CA CYS A 279 -5.53 -7.71 -21.05
C CYS A 279 -5.91 -6.36 -21.69
N GLN A 280 -7.19 -6.21 -22.08
CA GLN A 280 -7.72 -4.98 -22.67
C GLN A 280 -8.79 -4.37 -21.75
N PHE A 281 -8.56 -3.13 -21.34
CA PHE A 281 -9.46 -2.34 -20.51
C PHE A 281 -9.41 -0.82 -20.74
N ARG A 282 -8.76 -0.35 -21.81
CA ARG A 282 -8.94 1.05 -22.29
C ARG A 282 -10.34 1.29 -22.91
N ALA A 283 -10.79 2.54 -22.84
CA ALA A 283 -12.10 3.03 -23.31
C ALA A 283 -12.08 3.44 -24.79
#